data_AF-A0A131XCC5-F1
#
_entry.id   AF-A0A131XCC5-F1
#
_cell.length_a   1.000
_cell.length_b   1.000
_cell.length_c   1.000
_cell.angle_alpha   90.00
_cell.angle_beta   90.00
_cell.angle_gamma   90.00
#
_symmetry.space_group_name_H-M   'P 1'
#
loop_
_entity.id
_entity.type
_entity.pdbx_description
1 polymer ?
#
loop_
_entity_poly.entity_id
_entity_poly.type
_entity_poly.pdbx_seq_one_letter_code
_entity_poly.pdbx_strand_id
1 'polypeptide(L)'
;SHVEEHAGSSVLPKGFSGGPHGLGDPNDKRLRKVEIEVLIPQKMRDKARDEKCADLVEKFGVCCKREGLMLPFKCRNENNALKACLKKWYEDPDFERMCREEYLNERSKFRETGVWKKKDKRTAVASKTAHETSDA
;
A
#
# COMPACT_ATOMS: atom_id res chain seq x y z
N SER A 1 7.83 -5.42 41.07
CA SER A 1 6.66 -6.26 40.75
C SER A 1 6.90 -6.89 39.39
N HIS A 2 7.29 -8.17 39.39
CA HIS A 2 7.40 -8.96 38.15
C HIS A 2 5.98 -9.16 37.61
N VAL A 3 5.71 -8.68 36.40
CA VAL A 3 4.47 -9.02 35.69
C VAL A 3 4.74 -10.38 35.03
N GLU A 4 4.11 -11.42 35.56
CA GLU A 4 4.11 -12.74 34.97
C GLU A 4 3.33 -12.68 33.64
N GLU A 5 4.06 -12.79 32.53
CA GLU A 5 3.48 -12.90 31.20
C GLU A 5 2.95 -14.32 31.02
N HIS A 6 1.62 -14.45 30.92
CA HIS A 6 0.96 -15.72 30.62
C HIS A 6 1.35 -16.19 29.21
N ALA A 7 2.48 -16.89 29.10
CA ALA A 7 2.91 -17.59 27.91
C ALA A 7 2.03 -18.82 27.67
N GLY A 8 0.83 -18.60 27.13
CA GLY A 8 0.08 -19.66 26.47
C GLY A 8 0.93 -20.23 25.34
N SER A 9 1.09 -21.56 25.28
CA SER A 9 1.88 -22.25 24.27
C SER A 9 1.33 -21.95 22.87
N SER A 10 1.90 -20.96 22.20
CA SER A 10 1.57 -20.64 20.82
C SER A 10 2.20 -21.66 19.88
N VAL A 11 1.42 -22.13 18.91
CA VAL A 11 1.92 -22.96 17.80
C VAL A 11 2.70 -22.14 16.76
N LEU A 12 2.77 -20.81 16.92
CA LEU A 12 3.50 -19.92 16.03
C LEU A 12 4.95 -19.70 16.50
N PRO A 13 5.90 -19.48 15.58
CA PRO A 13 7.29 -19.21 15.96
C PRO A 13 7.43 -17.93 16.80
N LYS A 14 8.44 -17.89 17.67
CA LYS A 14 8.74 -16.74 18.54
C LYS A 14 8.76 -15.43 17.76
N GLY A 15 8.06 -14.40 18.24
CA GLY A 15 7.93 -13.07 17.61
C GLY A 15 6.70 -12.90 16.69
N PHE A 16 6.05 -13.99 16.29
CA PHE A 16 4.79 -13.94 15.51
C PHE A 16 3.52 -14.04 16.36
N SER A 17 3.68 -14.41 17.63
CA SER A 17 2.65 -14.43 18.66
C SER A 17 3.15 -13.72 19.91
N GLY A 18 2.24 -13.23 20.75
CA GLY A 18 2.57 -12.48 21.97
C GLY A 18 2.65 -10.97 21.71
N GLY A 19 3.41 -10.25 22.53
CA GLY A 19 3.44 -8.79 22.53
C GLY A 19 2.19 -8.18 23.18
N PRO A 20 2.11 -6.83 23.27
CA PRO A 20 1.10 -6.13 24.07
C PRO A 20 -0.36 -6.48 23.72
N HIS A 21 -0.61 -6.85 22.47
CA HIS A 21 -1.93 -7.20 21.94
C HIS A 21 -2.02 -8.62 21.36
N GLY A 22 -1.02 -9.48 21.59
CA GLY A 22 -1.00 -10.83 21.01
C GLY A 22 -0.72 -10.86 19.49
N LEU A 23 -0.37 -9.74 18.87
CA LEU A 23 -0.16 -9.56 17.43
C LEU A 23 1.29 -9.82 16.97
N GLY A 24 2.15 -10.25 17.89
CA GLY A 24 3.58 -10.43 17.71
C GLY A 24 4.40 -9.25 18.26
N ASP A 25 5.71 -9.42 18.29
CA ASP A 25 6.65 -8.44 18.84
C ASP A 25 6.71 -7.18 17.94
N PRO A 26 6.44 -5.96 18.48
CA PRO A 26 6.59 -4.70 17.75
C PRO A 26 8.00 -4.42 17.21
N ASN A 27 9.04 -4.96 17.85
CA ASN A 27 10.44 -4.73 17.49
C ASN A 27 11.00 -5.77 16.51
N ASP A 28 10.25 -6.85 16.24
CA ASP A 28 10.67 -7.87 15.27
C ASP A 28 10.69 -7.28 13.86
N LYS A 29 11.86 -7.28 13.21
CA LYS A 29 12.08 -6.79 11.85
C LYS A 29 12.08 -7.88 10.77
N ARG A 30 11.91 -9.16 11.15
CA ARG A 30 11.86 -10.26 10.17
C ARG A 30 10.62 -10.12 9.28
N LEU A 31 10.75 -10.53 8.03
CA LEU A 31 9.67 -10.52 7.06
C LEU A 31 9.18 -11.95 6.80
N ARG A 32 7.86 -12.12 6.81
CA ARG A 32 7.17 -13.33 6.40
C ARG A 32 7.14 -13.41 4.88
N LYS A 33 6.97 -14.62 4.34
CA LYS A 33 6.81 -14.85 2.90
C LYS A 33 5.74 -13.95 2.28
N VAL A 34 4.56 -13.85 2.91
CA VAL A 34 3.46 -12.97 2.45
C VAL A 34 3.85 -11.49 2.44
N GLU A 35 4.75 -11.06 3.31
CA GLU A 35 5.18 -9.66 3.38
C GLU A 35 6.12 -9.34 2.23
N ILE A 36 7.03 -10.27 1.92
CA ILE A 36 7.98 -10.18 0.82
C ILE A 36 7.25 -10.27 -0.53
N GLU A 37 6.36 -11.24 -0.70
CA GLU A 37 5.77 -11.56 -2.00
C GLU A 37 4.49 -10.75 -2.30
N VAL A 38 3.78 -10.26 -1.28
CA VAL A 38 2.47 -9.63 -1.48
C VAL A 38 2.42 -8.23 -0.90
N LEU A 39 2.69 -8.04 0.40
CA LEU A 39 2.37 -6.78 1.07
C LEU A 39 3.32 -5.63 0.70
N ILE A 40 4.64 -5.88 0.66
CA ILE A 40 5.62 -4.88 0.21
C ILE A 40 5.42 -4.57 -1.28
N PRO A 41 5.29 -5.56 -2.20
CA PRO A 41 4.95 -5.31 -3.59
C PRO A 41 3.64 -4.54 -3.78
N GLN A 42 2.61 -4.84 -2.99
CA GLN A 42 1.34 -4.09 -3.05
C GLN A 42 1.53 -2.64 -2.58
N LYS A 43 2.31 -2.40 -1.52
CA LYS A 43 2.65 -1.05 -1.05
C LYS A 43 3.42 -0.27 -2.12
N MET A 44 4.41 -0.89 -2.77
CA MET A 44 5.13 -0.29 -3.90
C MET A 44 4.17 0.12 -5.02
N ARG A 45 3.28 -0.79 -5.44
CA ARG A 45 2.29 -0.49 -6.50
C ARG A 45 1.35 0.65 -6.11
N ASP A 46 0.79 0.61 -4.89
CA ASP A 46 -0.11 1.67 -4.41
C ASP A 46 0.62 3.02 -4.39
N LYS A 47 1.83 3.06 -3.82
CA LYS A 47 2.61 4.29 -3.69
C LYS A 47 3.08 4.83 -5.04
N ALA A 48 3.53 3.95 -5.94
CA ALA A 48 3.89 4.35 -7.30
C ALA A 48 2.68 4.91 -8.06
N ARG A 49 1.51 4.27 -7.94
CA ARG A 49 0.26 4.74 -8.56
C ARG A 49 -0.15 6.11 -8.01
N ASP A 50 -0.14 6.28 -6.70
CA ASP A 50 -0.74 7.45 -6.04
C ASP A 50 0.21 8.65 -5.99
N GLU A 51 1.53 8.43 -5.90
CA GLU A 51 2.51 9.51 -5.73
C GLU A 51 3.42 9.72 -6.95
N LYS A 52 3.75 8.67 -7.70
CA LYS A 52 4.79 8.75 -8.76
C LYS A 52 4.23 8.80 -10.18
N CYS A 53 3.11 8.13 -10.42
CA CYS A 53 2.48 7.99 -11.73
C CYS A 53 1.07 8.62 -11.75
N ALA A 54 0.77 9.54 -10.83
CA ALA A 54 -0.56 10.09 -10.64
C ALA A 54 -1.11 10.80 -11.89
N ASP A 55 -0.25 11.49 -12.65
CA ASP A 55 -0.62 12.15 -13.90
C ASP A 55 -1.02 11.14 -14.99
N LEU A 56 -0.31 10.00 -15.07
CA LEU A 56 -0.61 8.92 -16.00
C LEU A 56 -1.87 8.16 -15.60
N VAL A 57 -2.12 8.01 -14.29
CA VAL A 57 -3.38 7.46 -13.76
C VAL A 57 -4.55 8.36 -14.16
N GLU A 58 -4.39 9.68 -14.05
CA GLU A 58 -5.40 10.65 -14.45
C GLU A 58 -5.66 10.62 -15.95
N LYS A 59 -4.61 10.68 -16.79
CA LYS A 59 -4.75 10.58 -18.26
C LYS A 59 -5.42 9.28 -18.69
N PHE A 60 -5.01 8.16 -18.10
CA PHE A 60 -5.65 6.87 -18.35
C PHE A 60 -7.12 6.92 -17.92
N GLY A 61 -7.41 7.43 -16.72
CA GLY A 61 -8.78 7.58 -16.20
C GLY A 61 -9.68 8.45 -17.08
N VAL A 62 -9.17 9.56 -17.63
CA VAL A 62 -9.88 10.41 -18.60
C VAL A 62 -10.22 9.61 -19.87
N CYS A 63 -9.27 8.85 -20.40
CA CYS A 63 -9.53 7.96 -21.55
C CYS A 63 -10.58 6.88 -21.21
N CYS A 64 -10.48 6.24 -20.03
CA CYS A 64 -11.46 5.25 -19.57
C CYS A 64 -12.88 5.81 -19.54
N LYS A 65 -13.05 7.02 -18.99
CA LYS A 65 -14.35 7.69 -18.90
C LYS A 65 -14.91 8.03 -20.29
N ARG A 66 -14.05 8.43 -21.23
CA ARG A 66 -14.45 8.79 -22.60
C ARG A 66 -14.83 7.57 -23.45
N GLU A 67 -14.02 6.51 -23.42
CA GLU A 67 -14.15 5.38 -24.34
C GLU A 67 -15.03 4.25 -23.78
N GLY A 68 -15.23 4.20 -22.45
CA GLY A 68 -16.04 3.20 -21.78
C GLY A 68 -15.65 1.77 -22.17
N LEU A 69 -16.56 1.06 -22.83
CA LEU A 69 -16.37 -0.33 -23.25
C LEU A 69 -15.25 -0.50 -24.30
N MET A 70 -14.90 0.55 -25.04
CA MET A 70 -13.86 0.52 -26.07
C MET A 70 -12.43 0.73 -25.52
N LEU A 71 -12.28 0.87 -24.20
CA LEU A 71 -11.00 1.04 -23.50
C LEU A 71 -9.85 0.14 -23.97
N PRO A 72 -9.98 -1.21 -24.06
CA PRO A 72 -8.85 -2.07 -24.40
C PRO A 72 -8.31 -1.84 -25.82
N PHE A 73 -9.07 -1.15 -26.67
CA PHE A 73 -8.67 -0.80 -28.03
C PHE A 73 -8.21 0.66 -28.11
N LYS A 74 -8.95 1.58 -27.50
CA LYS A 74 -8.76 3.03 -27.67
C LYS A 74 -7.79 3.66 -26.67
N CYS A 75 -7.64 3.11 -25.47
CA CYS A 75 -6.78 3.64 -24.41
C CYS A 75 -5.44 2.88 -24.26
N ARG A 76 -4.98 2.21 -25.33
CA ARG A 76 -3.76 1.39 -25.28
C ARG A 76 -2.51 2.23 -24.99
N ASN A 77 -2.44 3.44 -25.52
CA ASN A 77 -1.28 4.31 -25.38
C ASN A 77 -1.14 4.80 -23.93
N GLU A 78 -2.21 5.30 -23.34
CA GLU A 78 -2.27 5.75 -21.95
C GLU A 78 -2.00 4.59 -20.99
N ASN A 79 -2.58 3.40 -21.27
CA ASN A 79 -2.32 2.19 -20.49
C ASN A 79 -0.85 1.76 -20.53
N ASN A 80 -0.23 1.78 -21.72
CA ASN A 80 1.17 1.40 -21.87
C ASN A 80 2.10 2.39 -21.16
N ALA A 81 1.81 3.69 -21.24
CA ALA A 81 2.55 4.71 -20.52
C ALA A 81 2.46 4.51 -19.00
N LEU A 82 1.24 4.29 -18.48
CA LEU A 82 1.02 4.01 -17.06
C LEU A 82 1.75 2.73 -16.62
N LYS A 83 1.64 1.64 -17.39
CA LYS A 83 2.35 0.38 -17.12
C LYS A 83 3.86 0.57 -17.10
N ALA A 84 4.41 1.33 -18.04
CA ALA A 84 5.85 1.62 -18.10
C ALA A 84 6.31 2.39 -16.85
N CYS A 85 5.54 3.40 -16.41
CA CYS A 85 5.83 4.13 -15.18
C CYS A 85 5.80 3.23 -13.95
N LEU A 86 4.74 2.44 -13.78
CA LEU A 86 4.61 1.53 -12.63
C LEU A 86 5.73 0.48 -12.62
N LYS A 87 6.08 -0.07 -13.79
CA LYS A 87 7.17 -1.04 -13.92
C LYS A 87 8.51 -0.45 -13.49
N LYS A 88 8.82 0.78 -13.91
CA LYS A 88 10.07 1.48 -13.53
C LYS A 88 10.25 1.52 -12.01
N TRP A 89 9.20 1.89 -11.27
CA TRP A 89 9.26 1.96 -9.80
C TRP A 89 9.21 0.60 -9.14
N TYR A 90 8.58 -0.38 -9.76
CA TYR A 90 8.56 -1.75 -9.25
C TYR A 90 9.95 -2.41 -9.28
N GLU A 91 10.77 -2.08 -10.28
CA GLU A 91 12.12 -2.61 -10.46
C GLU A 91 13.20 -1.77 -9.74
N ASP A 92 12.81 -0.69 -9.06
CA ASP A 92 13.72 0.21 -8.35
C ASP A 92 14.03 -0.33 -6.93
N PRO A 93 15.30 -0.73 -6.66
CA PRO A 93 15.68 -1.32 -5.37
C PRO A 93 15.67 -0.29 -4.23
N ASP A 94 15.84 1.00 -4.50
CA ASP A 94 15.80 2.06 -3.49
C ASP A 94 14.35 2.32 -3.08
N PHE A 95 13.46 2.32 -4.05
CA PHE A 95 12.02 2.41 -3.81
C PHE A 95 11.50 1.20 -3.03
N GLU A 96 11.97 -0.01 -3.33
CA GLU A 96 11.64 -1.22 -2.56
C GLU A 96 12.07 -1.10 -1.10
N ARG A 97 13.32 -0.67 -0.83
CA ARG A 97 13.84 -0.52 0.54
C ARG A 97 13.02 0.49 1.33
N MET A 98 12.71 1.64 0.74
CA MET A 98 11.85 2.65 1.36
C MET A 98 10.45 2.09 1.68
N CYS A 99 9.80 1.42 0.72
CA CYS A 99 8.47 0.84 0.95
C CYS A 99 8.49 -0.26 2.02
N ARG A 100 9.56 -1.05 2.10
CA ARG A 100 9.79 -2.06 3.12
C ARG A 100 9.91 -1.44 4.51
N GLU A 101 10.70 -0.39 4.66
CA GLU A 101 10.85 0.33 5.94
C GLU A 101 9.53 0.94 6.40
N GLU A 102 8.78 1.57 5.49
CA GLU A 102 7.44 2.09 5.80
C GLU A 102 6.49 0.99 6.25
N TYR A 103 6.49 -0.16 5.57
CA TYR A 103 5.69 -1.31 5.96
C TYR A 103 6.06 -1.83 7.36
N LEU A 104 7.35 -1.97 7.66
CA LEU A 104 7.81 -2.41 8.97
C LEU A 104 7.40 -1.43 10.08
N ASN A 105 7.48 -0.13 9.82
CA ASN A 105 7.03 0.91 10.75
C ASN A 105 5.51 0.84 11.01
N GLU A 106 4.71 0.68 9.95
CA GLU A 106 3.25 0.51 10.07
C GLU A 106 2.90 -0.76 10.86
N ARG A 107 3.59 -1.87 10.59
CA ARG A 107 3.41 -3.13 11.30
C ARG A 107 3.80 -3.02 12.76
N SER A 108 4.92 -2.36 13.07
CA SER A 108 5.38 -2.12 14.44
C SER A 108 4.31 -1.37 15.24
N LYS A 109 3.80 -0.26 14.68
CA LYS A 109 2.69 0.51 15.28
C LYS A 109 1.42 -0.30 15.47
N PHE A 110 1.08 -1.15 14.49
CA PHE A 110 -0.09 -2.02 14.62
C PHE A 110 0.07 -3.04 15.75
N ARG A 111 1.26 -3.63 15.90
CA ARG A 111 1.54 -4.57 16.98
C ARG A 111 1.61 -3.91 18.36
N GLU A 112 2.09 -2.67 18.40
CA GLU A 112 2.17 -1.87 19.63
C GLU A 112 0.80 -1.37 20.09
N THR A 113 -0.05 -0.92 19.17
CA THR A 113 -1.32 -0.22 19.49
C THR A 113 -2.58 -1.03 19.24
N GLY A 114 -2.49 -2.13 18.49
CA GLY A 114 -3.64 -2.91 18.03
C GLY A 114 -4.47 -2.25 16.93
N VAL A 115 -4.11 -1.04 16.46
CA VAL A 115 -4.93 -0.26 15.51
C VAL A 115 -4.22 -0.12 14.16
N TRP A 116 -4.83 -0.63 13.09
CA TRP A 116 -4.31 -0.47 11.74
C TRP A 116 -4.67 0.90 11.19
N LYS A 117 -3.72 1.59 10.53
CA LYS A 117 -4.00 2.84 9.83
C LYS A 117 -4.99 2.57 8.69
N LYS A 118 -6.21 3.12 8.80
CA LYS A 118 -7.17 3.09 7.69
C LYS A 118 -6.55 3.82 6.49
N LYS A 119 -6.45 3.13 5.36
CA LYS A 119 -6.19 3.79 4.08
C LYS A 119 -7.50 4.47 3.69
N ASP A 120 -7.62 5.77 3.85
CA ASP A 120 -8.81 6.51 3.41
C ASP A 120 -8.87 6.51 1.88
N LYS A 121 -9.54 5.51 1.31
CA LYS A 121 -9.68 5.34 -0.15
C LYS A 121 -10.66 6.33 -0.79
N ARG A 122 -11.37 7.15 -0.01
CA ARG A 122 -12.47 8.03 -0.47
C ARG A 122 -12.11 9.52 -0.56
N THR A 123 -11.23 10.04 0.29
CA THR A 123 -10.98 11.49 0.40
C THR A 123 -10.09 12.05 -0.71
N ALA A 124 -9.30 11.23 -1.41
CA ALA A 124 -8.51 11.68 -2.56
C ALA A 124 -9.36 11.93 -3.83
N VAL A 125 -10.56 11.32 -3.93
CA VAL A 125 -11.47 11.51 -5.08
C VAL A 125 -12.40 12.71 -4.86
N ALA A 126 -12.76 13.02 -3.61
CA ALA A 126 -13.69 14.09 -3.29
C ALA A 126 -13.13 15.51 -3.53
N SER A 127 -11.80 15.69 -3.45
CA SER A 127 -11.20 17.03 -3.56
C SER A 127 -11.07 17.56 -5.00
N LYS A 128 -11.24 16.70 -6.03
CA LYS A 128 -11.19 17.14 -7.44
C LYS A 128 -12.56 17.48 -8.03
N THR A 129 -13.65 16.87 -7.54
CA THR A 129 -15.01 17.15 -8.04
C THR A 129 -15.54 18.54 -7.65
N ALA A 130 -14.94 19.18 -6.63
CA ALA A 130 -15.35 20.52 -6.20
C ALA A 130 -14.81 21.65 -7.10
N HIS A 131 -13.83 21.41 -7.97
CA HIS A 131 -13.26 22.46 -8.83
C HIS A 131 -13.96 22.58 -10.20
N GLU A 132 -14.63 21.53 -10.69
CA GLU A 132 -15.30 21.52 -12.01
C GLU A 132 -16.73 22.08 -11.99
N THR A 133 -17.26 22.48 -10.84
CA THR A 133 -18.65 23.03 -10.74
C THR A 133 -18.71 24.55 -10.56
N SER A 134 -17.57 25.25 -10.62
CA SER A 134 -17.51 26.73 -10.53
C SER A 134 -17.29 27.44 -11.87
N ASP A 135 -17.12 26.71 -12.98
CA ASP A 135 -16.89 27.28 -14.33
C ASP A 135 -17.93 26.78 -15.37
N ALA A 136 -19.15 26.46 -14.94
CA ALA A 136 -20.29 26.21 -15.82
C ALA A 136 -21.43 27.20 -15.56
#